data_AF-A0A7W6H1T2-F1
#
_entry.id   AF-A0A7W6H1T2-F1
#
_cell.length_a   1.000
_cell.length_b   1.000
_cell.length_c   1.000
_cell.angle_alpha   90.00
_cell.angle_beta   90.00
_cell.angle_gamma   90.00
#
_symmetry.space_group_name_H-M   'P 1'
#
loop_
_entity.id
_entity.type
_entity.pdbx_description
1 polymer ?
#
loop_
_entity_poly.entity_id
_entity_poly.type
_entity_poly.pdbx_seq_one_letter_code
_entity_poly.pdbx_strand_id
1 'polypeptide(L)'
;MDITDMAQRIIAGERRALARAITLVESARADHRAQATELLAALGQDKQALRIGLSGTPGVGKSTFIESFGLMLTGQGLRVAVLAVDPSSSRSGGSILGDKTRMDVLSRDPNAFIRPSPSQTHLGGVARRTREAIALCEAAGFDVVLIETVGVGQSETVVAQMSDLFLLLLAPAGGDELQGVKRGIMEMADVIVVNKADGDLKATALRTQADYSGALRLLRKRPQDPEGYPRAMSVSALEERGLPEVWEALQTLSDWRRENGFWDQTRAQQARYWFEEGVKSVLLAQLETPAARQALAALSDAVAAGEQEPAAAAVAFVRDLRA
;
A
#
# COMPACT_ATOMS: atom_id res chain seq x y z
N MET A 1 -9.05 -21.64 -17.06
CA MET A 1 -8.95 -20.25 -17.54
C MET A 1 -7.77 -20.25 -18.49
N ASP A 2 -7.92 -19.72 -19.70
CA ASP A 2 -6.78 -19.52 -20.59
C ASP A 2 -5.99 -18.30 -20.08
N ILE A 3 -4.75 -18.54 -19.65
CA ILE A 3 -3.89 -17.52 -19.03
C ILE A 3 -3.39 -16.53 -20.07
N THR A 4 -3.10 -16.98 -21.28
CA THR A 4 -2.62 -16.13 -22.37
C THR A 4 -3.73 -15.18 -22.83
N ASP A 5 -4.95 -15.68 -23.03
CA ASP A 5 -6.12 -14.83 -23.31
C ASP A 5 -6.34 -13.79 -22.20
N MET A 6 -6.31 -14.22 -20.94
CA MET A 6 -6.48 -13.30 -19.81
C MET A 6 -5.42 -12.19 -19.79
N ALA A 7 -4.15 -12.53 -20.02
CA ALA A 7 -3.06 -11.56 -20.08
C ALA A 7 -3.28 -10.54 -21.20
N GLN A 8 -3.61 -10.99 -22.41
CA GLN A 8 -3.88 -10.11 -23.56
C GLN A 8 -5.04 -9.15 -23.28
N ARG A 9 -6.12 -9.62 -22.65
CA ARG A 9 -7.27 -8.79 -22.30
C ARG A 9 -6.96 -7.77 -21.21
N ILE A 10 -6.11 -8.12 -20.25
CA ILE A 10 -5.61 -7.16 -19.24
C ILE A 10 -4.79 -6.07 -19.93
N ILE A 11 -3.83 -6.45 -20.79
CA ILE A 11 -2.99 -5.52 -21.55
C ILE A 11 -3.84 -4.60 -22.45
N ALA A 12 -4.92 -5.12 -23.03
CA ALA A 12 -5.91 -4.34 -23.78
C ALA A 12 -6.78 -3.41 -22.91
N GLY A 13 -6.57 -3.38 -21.59
CA GLY A 13 -7.28 -2.51 -20.65
C GLY A 13 -8.68 -2.98 -20.25
N GLU A 14 -9.04 -4.24 -20.48
CA GLU A 14 -10.37 -4.74 -20.14
C GLU A 14 -10.60 -4.81 -18.62
N ARG A 15 -11.42 -3.89 -18.09
CA ARG A 15 -11.72 -3.78 -16.65
C ARG A 15 -12.23 -5.08 -16.01
N ARG A 16 -13.03 -5.88 -16.74
CA ARG A 16 -13.55 -7.17 -16.24
C ARG A 16 -12.43 -8.22 -16.15
N ALA A 17 -11.50 -8.24 -17.10
CA ALA A 17 -10.34 -9.12 -17.06
C ALA A 17 -9.45 -8.77 -15.87
N LEU A 18 -9.14 -7.48 -15.69
CA LEU A 18 -8.39 -6.96 -14.54
C LEU A 18 -9.04 -7.36 -13.20
N ALA A 19 -10.33 -7.15 -13.03
CA ALA A 19 -11.02 -7.51 -11.79
C ALA A 19 -10.98 -9.02 -11.48
N ARG A 20 -11.08 -9.87 -12.51
CA ARG A 20 -10.98 -11.34 -12.37
C ARG A 20 -9.55 -11.77 -12.03
N ALA A 21 -8.55 -11.15 -12.65
CA ALA A 21 -7.15 -11.41 -12.37
C ALA A 21 -6.76 -10.99 -10.95
N ILE A 22 -7.26 -9.85 -10.48
CA ILE A 22 -7.08 -9.43 -9.08
C ILE A 22 -7.73 -10.44 -8.13
N THR A 23 -8.92 -10.93 -8.45
CA THR A 23 -9.58 -11.98 -7.66
C THR A 23 -8.77 -13.30 -7.64
N LEU A 24 -8.06 -13.61 -8.74
CA LEU A 24 -7.20 -14.78 -8.84
C LEU A 24 -5.96 -14.66 -7.93
N VAL A 25 -5.24 -13.53 -7.98
CA VAL A 25 -4.06 -13.28 -7.11
C VAL A 25 -4.43 -13.21 -5.63
N GLU A 26 -5.64 -12.73 -5.31
CA GLU A 26 -6.13 -12.70 -3.93
C GLU A 26 -6.56 -14.08 -3.40
N SER A 27 -6.65 -15.11 -4.25
CA SER A 27 -7.14 -16.41 -3.82
C SER A 27 -6.14 -17.16 -2.93
N ALA A 28 -6.66 -17.78 -1.87
CA ALA A 28 -5.88 -18.66 -0.99
C ALA A 28 -5.79 -20.11 -1.50
N ARG A 29 -6.38 -20.46 -2.66
CA ARG A 29 -6.31 -21.81 -3.21
C ARG A 29 -4.99 -22.07 -3.93
N ALA A 30 -4.44 -23.28 -3.80
CA ALA A 30 -3.13 -23.63 -4.35
C ALA A 30 -3.11 -23.61 -5.89
N ASP A 31 -4.17 -24.12 -6.53
CA ASP A 31 -4.36 -24.09 -7.98
C ASP A 31 -4.42 -22.65 -8.52
N HIS A 32 -5.19 -21.78 -7.86
CA HIS A 32 -5.29 -20.37 -8.23
C HIS A 32 -3.96 -19.63 -8.04
N ARG A 33 -3.18 -19.94 -7.01
CA ARG A 33 -1.84 -19.35 -6.81
C ARG A 33 -0.89 -19.71 -7.95
N ALA A 34 -0.90 -20.95 -8.42
CA ALA A 34 -0.07 -21.35 -9.56
C ALA A 34 -0.47 -20.59 -10.84
N GLN A 35 -1.79 -20.50 -11.10
CA GLN A 35 -2.33 -19.72 -12.22
C GLN A 35 -2.00 -18.22 -12.12
N ALA A 36 -2.03 -17.64 -10.92
CA ALA A 36 -1.65 -16.25 -10.68
C ALA A 36 -0.18 -16.00 -11.02
N THR A 37 0.72 -16.92 -10.63
CA THR A 37 2.14 -16.82 -10.98
C THR A 37 2.37 -16.90 -12.49
N GLU A 38 1.68 -17.82 -13.18
CA GLU A 38 1.74 -17.95 -14.63
C GLU A 38 1.22 -16.68 -15.33
N LEU A 39 0.09 -16.14 -14.85
CA LEU A 39 -0.49 -14.90 -15.36
C LEU A 39 0.47 -13.73 -15.22
N LEU A 40 1.04 -13.52 -14.02
CA LEU A 40 1.98 -12.42 -13.77
C LEU A 40 3.23 -12.51 -14.65
N ALA A 41 3.71 -13.73 -14.95
CA ALA A 41 4.82 -13.94 -15.86
C ALA A 41 4.47 -13.58 -17.32
N ALA A 42 3.21 -13.69 -17.71
CA ALA A 42 2.74 -13.43 -19.07
C ALA A 42 2.42 -11.95 -19.37
N LEU A 43 2.34 -11.06 -18.37
CA LEU A 43 1.90 -9.67 -18.55
C LEU A 43 2.96 -8.71 -19.13
N GLY A 44 4.24 -9.10 -19.16
CA GLY A 44 5.33 -8.18 -19.50
C GLY A 44 5.57 -7.11 -18.41
N GLN A 45 6.55 -6.23 -18.62
CA GLN A 45 6.91 -5.15 -17.67
C GLN A 45 7.00 -3.76 -18.35
N ASP A 46 6.21 -3.55 -19.39
CA ASP A 46 6.43 -2.45 -20.33
C ASP A 46 5.98 -1.08 -19.79
N LYS A 47 5.07 -1.05 -18.81
CA LYS A 47 4.59 0.19 -18.19
C LYS A 47 4.89 0.24 -16.69
N GLN A 48 5.35 1.40 -16.24
CA GLN A 48 5.51 1.74 -14.83
C GLN A 48 4.54 2.87 -14.47
N ALA A 49 3.62 2.62 -13.54
CA ALA A 49 2.75 3.65 -13.00
C ALA A 49 3.48 4.40 -11.87
N LEU A 50 3.08 5.64 -11.59
CA LEU A 50 3.46 6.32 -10.34
C LEU A 50 2.68 5.72 -9.17
N ARG A 51 3.39 5.09 -8.24
CA ARG A 51 2.81 4.41 -7.07
C ARG A 51 2.84 5.37 -5.88
N ILE A 52 1.67 5.78 -5.39
CA ILE A 52 1.55 6.74 -4.28
C ILE A 52 0.94 6.02 -3.10
N GLY A 53 1.75 5.81 -2.06
CA GLY A 53 1.29 5.33 -0.77
C GLY A 53 0.57 6.45 -0.03
N LEU A 54 -0.57 6.16 0.57
CA LEU A 54 -1.39 7.17 1.22
C LEU A 54 -1.89 6.67 2.58
N SER A 55 -1.55 7.41 3.62
CA SER A 55 -1.95 7.11 4.99
C SER A 55 -2.46 8.35 5.73
N GLY A 56 -3.07 8.14 6.87
CA GLY A 56 -3.62 9.20 7.71
C GLY A 56 -4.55 8.64 8.78
N THR A 57 -4.73 9.40 9.86
CA THR A 57 -5.57 8.97 10.99
C THR A 57 -7.04 8.82 10.59
N PRO A 58 -7.81 7.95 11.27
CA PRO A 58 -9.25 7.86 11.05
C PRO A 58 -9.92 9.24 11.16
N GLY A 59 -10.81 9.57 10.21
CA GLY A 59 -11.53 10.85 10.21
C GLY A 59 -10.79 12.03 9.55
N VAL A 60 -9.56 11.84 9.07
CA VAL A 60 -8.79 12.89 8.38
C VAL A 60 -9.38 13.33 7.02
N GLY A 61 -10.35 12.59 6.49
CA GLY A 61 -10.94 12.85 5.17
C GLY A 61 -10.17 12.17 4.03
N LYS A 62 -9.54 11.02 4.32
CA LYS A 62 -8.73 10.24 3.38
C LYS A 62 -9.48 9.81 2.12
N SER A 63 -10.66 9.20 2.29
CA SER A 63 -11.48 8.76 1.15
C SER A 63 -11.99 9.94 0.32
N THR A 64 -12.38 11.05 0.96
CA THR A 64 -12.74 12.29 0.26
C THR A 64 -11.57 12.86 -0.53
N PHE A 65 -10.36 12.86 0.05
CA PHE A 65 -9.16 13.27 -0.68
C PHE A 65 -8.89 12.36 -1.87
N ILE A 66 -8.94 11.03 -1.71
CA ILE A 66 -8.70 10.09 -2.81
C ILE A 66 -9.75 10.26 -3.91
N GLU A 67 -11.03 10.47 -3.57
CA GLU A 67 -12.08 10.74 -4.54
C GLU A 67 -11.79 12.03 -5.35
N SER A 68 -11.65 13.17 -4.67
CA SER A 68 -11.41 14.46 -5.35
C SER A 68 -10.10 14.48 -6.12
N PHE A 69 -9.03 13.92 -5.54
CA PHE A 69 -7.72 13.84 -6.19
C PHE A 69 -7.76 12.89 -7.39
N GLY A 70 -8.41 11.73 -7.25
CA GLY A 70 -8.59 10.78 -8.34
C GLY A 70 -9.39 11.37 -9.50
N LEU A 71 -10.48 12.09 -9.22
CA LEU A 71 -11.30 12.76 -10.24
C LEU A 71 -10.54 13.88 -10.95
N MET A 72 -9.72 14.64 -10.22
CA MET A 72 -8.84 15.64 -10.81
C MET A 72 -7.85 14.99 -11.79
N LEU A 73 -7.23 13.88 -11.41
CA LEU A 73 -6.29 13.15 -12.26
C LEU A 73 -6.97 12.54 -13.49
N THR A 74 -8.13 11.90 -13.33
CA THR A 74 -8.88 11.37 -14.48
C THR A 74 -9.40 12.47 -15.41
N GLY A 75 -9.76 13.63 -14.86
CA GLY A 75 -10.08 14.84 -15.62
C GLY A 75 -8.90 15.37 -16.46
N GLN A 76 -7.66 15.05 -16.09
CA GLN A 76 -6.45 15.33 -16.88
C GLN A 76 -6.14 14.22 -17.91
N GLY A 77 -7.01 13.22 -18.04
CA GLY A 77 -6.84 12.09 -18.96
C GLY A 77 -5.99 10.94 -18.42
N LEU A 78 -5.58 10.99 -17.15
CA LEU A 78 -4.82 9.91 -16.52
C LEU A 78 -5.73 8.75 -16.12
N ARG A 79 -5.20 7.53 -16.17
CA ARG A 79 -5.87 6.33 -15.65
C ARG A 79 -5.40 6.06 -14.23
N VAL A 80 -6.33 6.03 -13.29
CA VAL A 80 -6.04 5.95 -11.84
C VAL A 80 -6.55 4.65 -11.23
N ALA A 81 -5.69 3.87 -10.60
CA ALA A 81 -6.10 2.73 -9.79
C ALA A 81 -6.02 3.09 -8.30
N VAL A 82 -7.01 2.67 -7.52
CA VAL A 82 -7.03 2.81 -6.05
C VAL A 82 -7.07 1.42 -5.43
N LEU A 83 -6.05 1.07 -4.65
CA LEU A 83 -5.89 -0.21 -3.98
C LEU A 83 -5.86 0.01 -2.46
N ALA A 84 -6.82 -0.54 -1.74
CA ALA A 84 -6.86 -0.48 -0.29
C ALA A 84 -6.06 -1.63 0.36
N VAL A 85 -5.38 -1.34 1.47
CA VAL A 85 -4.55 -2.27 2.25
C VAL A 85 -5.02 -2.25 3.70
N ASP A 86 -5.74 -3.30 4.11
CA ASP A 86 -6.23 -3.49 5.49
C ASP A 86 -5.65 -4.77 6.12
N PRO A 87 -4.68 -4.65 7.05
CA PRO A 87 -4.15 -5.80 7.81
C PRO A 87 -5.19 -6.45 8.74
N SER A 88 -6.21 -5.70 9.16
CA SER A 88 -7.22 -6.15 10.13
C SER A 88 -8.33 -6.98 9.49
N SER A 89 -8.35 -7.06 8.15
CA SER A 89 -9.23 -7.91 7.34
C SER A 89 -9.16 -9.40 7.69
N SER A 90 -8.12 -9.83 8.44
CA SER A 90 -8.03 -11.16 9.02
C SER A 90 -9.14 -11.47 10.03
N ARG A 91 -9.70 -10.46 10.72
CA ARG A 91 -10.80 -10.62 11.70
C ARG A 91 -12.19 -10.39 11.11
N SER A 92 -12.33 -9.48 10.14
CA SER A 92 -13.62 -9.04 9.61
C SER A 92 -14.10 -9.77 8.36
N GLY A 93 -13.27 -10.62 7.75
CA GLY A 93 -13.62 -11.30 6.49
C GLY A 93 -13.54 -10.41 5.25
N GLY A 94 -12.88 -9.24 5.37
CA GLY A 94 -12.71 -8.24 4.31
C GLY A 94 -13.93 -7.35 4.08
N SER A 95 -13.67 -6.11 3.64
CA SER A 95 -14.71 -5.14 3.33
C SER A 95 -15.07 -5.22 1.84
N ILE A 96 -16.13 -5.97 1.50
CA ILE A 96 -16.61 -6.07 0.11
C ILE A 96 -17.26 -4.74 -0.35
N LEU A 97 -17.84 -3.98 0.57
CA LEU A 97 -18.71 -2.83 0.27
C LEU A 97 -18.23 -1.50 0.87
N GLY A 98 -17.53 -1.50 2.01
CA GLY A 98 -17.33 -0.30 2.84
C GLY A 98 -16.41 0.78 2.26
N ASP A 99 -15.51 0.42 1.33
CA ASP A 99 -14.63 1.38 0.67
C ASP A 99 -15.21 1.91 -0.65
N LYS A 100 -16.01 1.10 -1.36
CA LYS A 100 -16.67 1.55 -2.60
C LYS A 100 -17.75 2.60 -2.33
N THR A 101 -18.46 2.51 -1.21
CA THR A 101 -19.48 3.50 -0.81
C THR A 101 -18.88 4.82 -0.30
N ARG A 102 -17.56 4.93 -0.20
CA ARG A 102 -16.87 6.16 0.24
C ARG A 102 -16.27 6.97 -0.91
N MET A 103 -16.30 6.42 -2.13
CA MET A 103 -15.77 7.02 -3.37
C MET A 103 -16.76 6.79 -4.51
N ASP A 104 -18.00 7.28 -4.30
CA ASP A 104 -19.15 7.00 -5.15
C ASP A 104 -18.99 7.51 -6.59
N VAL A 105 -18.39 8.69 -6.77
CA VAL A 105 -18.23 9.31 -8.10
C VAL A 105 -17.04 8.70 -8.82
N LEU A 106 -15.88 8.61 -8.14
CA LEU A 106 -14.67 8.03 -8.75
C LEU A 106 -14.88 6.55 -9.14
N SER A 107 -15.67 5.79 -8.39
CA SER A 107 -15.96 4.39 -8.72
C SER A 107 -16.68 4.18 -10.06
N ARG A 108 -17.35 5.24 -10.57
CA ARG A 108 -18.09 5.24 -11.85
C ARG A 108 -17.28 5.79 -13.01
N ASP A 109 -16.12 6.40 -12.74
CA ASP A 109 -15.26 6.96 -13.76
C ASP A 109 -14.62 5.84 -14.61
N PRO A 110 -14.76 5.87 -15.96
CA PRO A 110 -14.21 4.85 -16.85
C PRO A 110 -12.66 4.79 -16.82
N ASN A 111 -11.99 5.85 -16.39
CA ASN A 111 -10.54 5.93 -16.24
C ASN A 111 -10.05 5.56 -14.83
N ALA A 112 -10.96 5.40 -13.85
CA ALA A 112 -10.59 5.00 -12.49
C ALA A 112 -10.96 3.55 -12.16
N PHE A 113 -10.12 2.81 -11.44
CA PHE A 113 -10.43 1.45 -10.97
C PHE A 113 -10.18 1.33 -9.46
N ILE A 114 -11.20 0.92 -8.70
CA ILE A 114 -11.13 0.82 -7.24
C ILE A 114 -11.23 -0.65 -6.79
N ARG A 115 -10.21 -1.12 -6.07
CA ARG A 115 -10.20 -2.42 -5.40
C ARG A 115 -10.14 -2.26 -3.87
N PRO A 116 -11.19 -2.65 -3.15
CA PRO A 116 -11.17 -2.74 -1.68
C PRO A 116 -10.11 -3.74 -1.19
N SER A 117 -9.74 -3.65 0.08
CA SER A 117 -8.73 -4.55 0.64
C SER A 117 -9.16 -6.03 0.55
N PRO A 118 -8.23 -6.94 0.19
CA PRO A 118 -8.50 -8.37 0.20
C PRO A 118 -8.88 -8.85 1.60
N SER A 119 -9.68 -9.91 1.66
CA SER A 119 -10.12 -10.55 2.91
C SER A 119 -9.11 -11.57 3.45
N GLN A 120 -9.18 -11.82 4.77
CA GLN A 120 -8.66 -13.03 5.44
C GLN A 120 -7.16 -13.31 5.24
N THR A 121 -6.27 -12.34 5.48
CA THR A 121 -4.83 -12.64 5.49
C THR A 121 -4.08 -11.91 6.59
N HIS A 122 -3.06 -12.56 7.15
CA HIS A 122 -2.02 -11.89 7.92
C HIS A 122 -1.33 -10.83 7.06
N LEU A 123 -0.71 -9.82 7.69
CA LEU A 123 -0.11 -8.65 7.03
C LEU A 123 0.77 -9.01 5.82
N GLY A 124 1.58 -10.08 5.90
CA GLY A 124 2.42 -10.53 4.78
C GLY A 124 1.64 -11.03 3.55
N GLY A 125 0.48 -11.66 3.76
CA GLY A 125 -0.40 -12.10 2.67
C GLY A 125 -1.09 -10.92 1.97
N VAL A 126 -1.54 -9.93 2.73
CA VAL A 126 -2.12 -8.69 2.17
C VAL A 126 -1.08 -7.97 1.32
N ALA A 127 0.13 -7.77 1.85
CA ALA A 127 1.20 -7.07 1.15
C ALA A 127 1.55 -7.71 -0.20
N ARG A 128 1.70 -9.04 -0.24
CA ARG A 128 1.95 -9.78 -1.49
C ARG A 128 0.85 -9.53 -2.51
N ARG A 129 -0.42 -9.71 -2.12
CA ARG A 129 -1.57 -9.56 -3.02
C ARG A 129 -1.67 -8.15 -3.58
N THR A 130 -1.43 -7.13 -2.76
CA THR A 130 -1.42 -5.74 -3.22
C THR A 130 -0.35 -5.51 -4.28
N ARG A 131 0.87 -6.05 -4.12
CA ARG A 131 1.92 -5.92 -5.14
C ARG A 131 1.56 -6.61 -6.45
N GLU A 132 0.98 -7.79 -6.39
CA GLU A 132 0.50 -8.50 -7.57
C GLU A 132 -0.63 -7.71 -8.25
N ALA A 133 -1.51 -7.06 -7.48
CA ALA A 133 -2.52 -6.15 -8.00
C ALA A 133 -1.94 -4.86 -8.61
N ILE A 134 -0.88 -4.28 -8.03
CA ILE A 134 -0.14 -3.15 -8.63
C ILE A 134 0.39 -3.54 -10.00
N ALA A 135 1.05 -4.70 -10.12
CA ALA A 135 1.58 -5.20 -11.39
C ALA A 135 0.47 -5.40 -12.43
N LEU A 136 -0.68 -5.93 -12.02
CA LEU A 136 -1.86 -6.07 -12.88
C LEU A 136 -2.40 -4.71 -13.37
N CYS A 137 -2.44 -3.70 -12.49
CA CYS A 137 -2.85 -2.35 -12.88
C CYS A 137 -1.84 -1.69 -13.84
N GLU A 138 -0.54 -1.85 -13.59
CA GLU A 138 0.51 -1.37 -14.49
C GLU A 138 0.37 -1.99 -15.88
N ALA A 139 0.23 -3.32 -15.96
CA ALA A 139 0.01 -4.03 -17.21
C ALA A 139 -1.29 -3.63 -17.91
N ALA A 140 -2.33 -3.27 -17.15
CA ALA A 140 -3.60 -2.77 -17.69
C ALA A 140 -3.56 -1.33 -18.19
N GLY A 141 -2.40 -0.67 -18.13
CA GLY A 141 -2.19 0.66 -18.69
C GLY A 141 -2.51 1.81 -17.73
N PHE A 142 -2.61 1.58 -16.42
CA PHE A 142 -2.81 2.66 -15.45
C PHE A 142 -1.57 3.54 -15.30
N ASP A 143 -1.76 4.85 -15.14
CA ASP A 143 -0.68 5.85 -15.02
C ASP A 143 -0.33 6.10 -13.55
N VAL A 144 -1.33 6.03 -12.66
CA VAL A 144 -1.20 6.27 -11.23
C VAL A 144 -1.85 5.14 -10.45
N VAL A 145 -1.17 4.64 -9.42
CA VAL A 145 -1.72 3.68 -8.46
C VAL A 145 -1.66 4.28 -7.06
N LEU A 146 -2.83 4.64 -6.53
CA LEU A 146 -3.00 5.11 -5.16
C LEU A 146 -3.17 3.89 -4.23
N ILE A 147 -2.32 3.78 -3.21
CA ILE A 147 -2.28 2.65 -2.28
C ILE A 147 -2.64 3.16 -0.90
N GLU A 148 -3.89 2.95 -0.49
CA GLU A 148 -4.42 3.48 0.76
C GLU A 148 -4.25 2.48 1.91
N THR A 149 -3.75 2.93 3.06
CA THR A 149 -3.86 2.15 4.31
C THR A 149 -5.26 2.30 4.90
N VAL A 150 -5.92 1.18 5.23
CA VAL A 150 -7.21 1.18 5.92
C VAL A 150 -7.03 0.65 7.34
N GLY A 151 -7.64 1.33 8.32
CA GLY A 151 -7.66 0.93 9.72
C GLY A 151 -6.48 1.45 10.57
N VAL A 152 -6.35 0.88 11.77
CA VAL A 152 -5.28 1.18 12.74
C VAL A 152 -4.28 0.02 12.72
N GLY A 153 -3.00 0.28 12.40
CA GLY A 153 -2.02 -0.79 12.21
C GLY A 153 -0.57 -0.34 12.00
N GLN A 154 0.24 -1.28 11.51
CA GLN A 154 1.62 -1.05 11.02
C GLN A 154 1.65 -1.25 9.49
N SER A 155 0.58 -0.85 8.80
CA SER A 155 0.44 -0.95 7.35
C SER A 155 1.22 0.14 6.60
N GLU A 156 1.58 1.22 7.28
CA GLU A 156 2.25 2.38 6.71
C GLU A 156 3.62 2.01 6.14
N THR A 157 4.43 1.27 6.90
CA THR A 157 5.73 0.79 6.43
C THR A 157 5.59 -0.14 5.23
N VAL A 158 4.58 -1.02 5.26
CA VAL A 158 4.30 -1.94 4.14
C VAL A 158 3.93 -1.17 2.88
N VAL A 159 3.04 -0.17 3.00
CA VAL A 159 2.63 0.68 1.89
C VAL A 159 3.79 1.53 1.37
N ALA A 160 4.64 2.06 2.25
CA ALA A 160 5.88 2.75 1.87
C ALA A 160 6.83 1.83 1.08
N GLN A 161 6.94 0.56 1.46
CA GLN A 161 7.77 -0.43 0.75
C GLN A 161 7.23 -0.86 -0.62
N MET A 162 6.07 -0.38 -1.06
CA MET A 162 5.49 -0.67 -2.38
C MET A 162 5.09 0.59 -3.16
N SER A 163 5.49 1.77 -2.69
CA SER A 163 5.21 3.06 -3.33
C SER A 163 6.49 3.80 -3.69
N ASP A 164 6.41 4.65 -4.70
CA ASP A 164 7.52 5.54 -5.09
C ASP A 164 7.52 6.81 -4.24
N LEU A 165 6.31 7.27 -3.87
CA LEU A 165 6.06 8.43 -3.04
C LEU A 165 5.10 8.07 -1.91
N PHE A 166 5.34 8.58 -0.70
CA PHE A 166 4.46 8.38 0.46
C PHE A 166 3.83 9.69 0.94
N LEU A 167 2.50 9.76 0.86
CA LEU A 167 1.67 10.88 1.28
C LEU A 167 1.06 10.62 2.66
N LEU A 168 1.25 11.56 3.59
CA LEU A 168 0.63 11.50 4.92
C LEU A 168 -0.43 12.60 5.07
N LEU A 169 -1.69 12.20 5.20
CA LEU A 169 -2.79 13.10 5.48
C LEU A 169 -2.94 13.34 6.97
N LEU A 170 -3.11 14.62 7.35
CA LEU A 170 -3.34 15.07 8.72
C LEU A 170 -4.58 15.95 8.82
N ALA A 171 -5.23 15.95 9.97
CA ALA A 171 -6.35 16.82 10.26
C ALA A 171 -5.84 18.13 10.90
N PRO A 172 -6.58 19.26 10.74
CA PRO A 172 -6.29 20.48 11.49
C PRO A 172 -6.44 20.25 12.99
N ALA A 173 -5.70 21.00 13.80
CA ALA A 173 -5.84 21.04 15.26
C ALA A 173 -5.40 19.77 16.00
N GLY A 174 -4.65 18.87 15.36
CA GLY A 174 -3.98 17.75 16.04
C GLY A 174 -2.81 18.19 16.92
N GLY A 175 -2.94 19.26 17.70
CA GLY A 175 -1.83 19.90 18.45
C GLY A 175 -1.10 18.97 19.42
N ASP A 176 -1.81 18.00 20.01
CA ASP A 176 -1.22 16.90 20.79
C ASP A 176 -0.92 15.65 19.93
N GLU A 177 -1.41 15.60 18.69
CA GLU A 177 -1.20 14.50 17.75
C GLU A 177 0.14 14.55 17.02
N LEU A 178 0.98 15.57 17.23
CA LEU A 178 2.40 15.47 16.86
C LEU A 178 3.07 14.30 17.62
N GLN A 179 2.51 13.89 18.78
CA GLN A 179 2.83 12.63 19.46
C GLN A 179 2.06 11.41 18.92
N GLY A 180 0.91 11.62 18.28
CA GLY A 180 0.05 10.58 17.70
C GLY A 180 0.56 10.05 16.35
N VAL A 181 1.20 10.91 15.55
CA VAL A 181 1.96 10.47 14.37
C VAL A 181 3.28 9.88 14.86
N LYS A 182 3.41 8.55 14.76
CA LYS A 182 4.65 7.86 15.13
C LYS A 182 5.81 8.49 14.36
N ARG A 183 6.90 8.82 15.07
CA ARG A 183 8.14 9.37 14.48
C ARG A 183 8.59 8.63 13.20
N GLY A 184 8.48 7.30 13.18
CA GLY A 184 8.82 6.50 12.00
C GLY A 184 7.94 6.78 10.76
N ILE A 185 6.67 7.15 10.93
CA ILE A 185 5.78 7.49 9.80
C ILE A 185 6.16 8.86 9.22
N MET A 186 6.49 9.84 10.08
CA MET A 186 6.96 11.15 9.62
C MET A 186 8.27 11.05 8.83
N GLU A 187 9.18 10.16 9.23
CA GLU A 187 10.46 9.94 8.54
C GLU A 187 10.28 9.29 7.14
N MET A 188 9.15 8.61 6.91
CA MET A 188 8.79 8.04 5.61
C MET A 188 8.05 9.02 4.69
N ALA A 189 7.32 10.00 5.25
CA ALA A 189 6.49 10.92 4.48
C ALA A 189 7.32 11.82 3.55
N ASP A 190 6.98 11.79 2.26
CA ASP A 190 7.56 12.66 1.25
C ASP A 190 6.83 14.00 1.19
N VAL A 191 5.50 13.94 1.32
CA VAL A 191 4.63 15.11 1.42
C VAL A 191 3.60 14.86 2.51
N ILE A 192 3.50 15.81 3.44
CA ILE A 192 2.45 15.88 4.47
C ILE A 192 1.35 16.81 3.97
N VAL A 193 0.12 16.34 3.99
CA VAL A 193 -1.06 17.08 3.52
C VAL A 193 -2.02 17.31 4.68
N VAL A 194 -2.09 18.54 5.18
CA VAL A 194 -3.07 18.96 6.17
C VAL A 194 -4.40 19.23 5.46
N ASN A 195 -5.33 18.28 5.55
CA ASN A 195 -6.64 18.38 4.92
C ASN A 195 -7.59 19.29 5.70
N LYS A 196 -8.81 19.53 5.19
CA LYS A 196 -9.86 20.36 5.80
C LYS A 196 -9.43 21.82 6.02
N ALA A 197 -8.63 22.36 5.10
CA ALA A 197 -8.25 23.78 5.08
C ALA A 197 -9.37 24.65 4.50
N ASP A 198 -10.55 24.57 5.12
CA ASP A 198 -11.80 25.22 4.72
C ASP A 198 -12.62 25.64 5.94
N GLY A 199 -13.62 26.50 5.71
CA GLY A 199 -14.47 27.07 6.75
C GLY A 199 -13.69 27.58 7.98
N ASP A 200 -14.20 27.22 9.16
CA ASP A 200 -13.62 27.59 10.46
C ASP A 200 -12.28 26.91 10.75
N LEU A 201 -12.00 25.79 10.08
CA LEU A 201 -10.77 25.02 10.27
C LEU A 201 -9.60 25.57 9.46
N LYS A 202 -9.83 26.43 8.45
CA LYS A 202 -8.79 26.95 7.56
C LYS A 202 -7.61 27.57 8.30
N ALA A 203 -7.87 28.47 9.25
CA ALA A 203 -6.79 29.13 9.99
C ALA A 203 -5.97 28.14 10.82
N THR A 204 -6.62 27.12 11.37
CA THR A 204 -5.95 26.08 12.15
C THR A 204 -5.16 25.13 11.26
N ALA A 205 -5.67 24.78 10.08
CA ALA A 205 -4.97 23.96 9.10
C ALA A 205 -3.66 24.60 8.64
N LEU A 206 -3.67 25.91 8.40
CA LEU A 206 -2.48 26.67 8.02
C LEU A 206 -1.43 26.72 9.14
N ARG A 207 -1.87 26.87 10.40
CA ARG A 207 -0.95 26.78 11.56
C ARG A 207 -0.33 25.39 11.66
N THR A 208 -1.14 24.34 11.58
CA THR A 208 -0.65 22.95 11.59
C THR A 208 0.33 22.70 10.43
N GLN A 209 0.04 23.18 9.22
CA GLN A 209 0.95 23.08 8.08
C GLN A 209 2.29 23.79 8.34
N ALA A 210 2.28 24.95 8.99
CA ALA A 210 3.49 25.67 9.38
C ALA A 210 4.29 24.91 10.45
N ASP A 211 3.61 24.34 11.46
CA ASP A 211 4.25 23.55 12.53
C ASP A 211 4.98 22.34 11.95
N TYR A 212 4.30 21.56 11.08
CA TYR A 212 4.93 20.43 10.40
C TYR A 212 6.04 20.86 9.44
N SER A 213 5.89 21.99 8.75
CA SER A 213 6.98 22.55 7.93
C SER A 213 8.22 22.87 8.77
N GLY A 214 8.04 23.38 9.99
CA GLY A 214 9.11 23.60 10.95
C GLY A 214 9.74 22.30 11.44
N ALA A 215 8.93 21.33 11.82
CA ALA A 215 9.40 20.02 12.30
C ALA A 215 10.19 19.25 11.24
N LEU A 216 9.76 19.26 9.98
CA LEU A 216 10.44 18.57 8.87
C LEU A 216 11.87 19.11 8.65
N ARG A 217 12.13 20.39 8.94
CA ARG A 217 13.48 20.99 8.85
C ARG A 217 14.45 20.45 9.91
N LEU A 218 13.93 19.89 10.99
CA LEU A 218 14.72 19.29 12.08
C LEU A 218 15.02 17.82 11.82
N LEU A 219 14.35 17.19 10.86
CA LEU A 219 14.62 15.80 10.48
C LEU A 219 15.93 15.68 9.71
N ARG A 220 16.54 14.50 9.80
CA ARG A 220 17.73 14.18 9.02
C ARG A 220 17.36 14.20 7.53
N LYS A 221 18.07 15.00 6.74
CA LYS A 221 17.93 15.02 5.28
C LYS A 221 18.16 13.62 4.70
N ARG A 222 17.26 13.20 3.80
CA ARG A 222 17.39 11.94 3.06
C ARG A 222 18.07 12.24 1.72
N PRO A 223 18.99 11.38 1.23
CA PRO A 223 19.64 11.61 -0.06
C PRO A 223 18.67 11.76 -1.24
N GLN A 224 17.53 11.08 -1.18
CA GLN A 224 16.49 11.08 -2.20
C GLN A 224 15.53 12.28 -2.14
N ASP A 225 15.83 13.29 -1.31
CA ASP A 225 15.02 14.50 -1.19
C ASP A 225 15.77 15.72 -1.74
N PRO A 226 15.23 16.39 -2.76
CA PRO A 226 15.74 17.68 -3.20
C PRO A 226 15.46 18.78 -2.18
N GLU A 227 16.00 19.97 -2.43
CA GLU A 227 15.66 21.15 -1.65
C GLU A 227 14.14 21.38 -1.61
N GLY A 228 13.63 21.71 -0.42
CA GLY A 228 12.20 21.88 -0.20
C GLY A 228 11.46 20.57 0.09
N TYR A 229 12.12 19.41 0.13
CA TYR A 229 11.52 18.13 0.55
C TYR A 229 12.20 17.54 1.80
N PRO A 230 11.48 16.75 2.62
CA PRO A 230 10.03 16.57 2.59
C PRO A 230 9.27 17.87 2.92
N ARG A 231 8.02 18.02 2.46
CA ARG A 231 7.24 19.25 2.66
C ARG A 231 5.84 19.03 3.25
N ALA A 232 5.35 20.04 3.97
CA ALA A 232 3.97 20.10 4.41
C ALA A 232 3.16 21.12 3.59
N MET A 233 1.96 20.70 3.18
CA MET A 233 1.00 21.46 2.38
C MET A 233 -0.39 21.40 3.04
N SER A 234 -1.29 22.29 2.66
CA SER A 234 -2.67 22.30 3.17
C SER A 234 -3.66 22.23 2.01
N VAL A 235 -4.72 21.43 2.16
CA VAL A 235 -5.75 21.26 1.13
C VAL A 235 -7.15 21.28 1.73
N SER A 236 -8.14 21.57 0.90
CA SER A 236 -9.53 21.19 1.15
C SER A 236 -9.93 20.16 0.10
N ALA A 237 -9.99 18.88 0.49
CA ALA A 237 -10.50 17.85 -0.40
C ALA A 237 -11.98 18.08 -0.78
N LEU A 238 -12.78 18.61 0.16
CA LEU A 238 -14.20 18.86 -0.03
C LEU A 238 -14.48 20.01 -1.00
N GLU A 239 -13.71 21.09 -0.91
CA GLU A 239 -13.81 22.24 -1.81
C GLU A 239 -12.84 22.16 -3.00
N GLU A 240 -12.16 21.01 -3.16
CA GLU A 240 -11.19 20.73 -4.24
C GLU A 240 -10.03 21.74 -4.37
N ARG A 241 -9.65 22.40 -3.27
CA ARG A 241 -8.57 23.41 -3.23
C ARG A 241 -7.24 22.81 -2.80
N GLY A 242 -6.16 23.20 -3.48
CA GLY A 242 -4.81 22.75 -3.16
C GLY A 242 -4.41 21.40 -3.77
N LEU A 243 -5.34 20.70 -4.44
CA LEU A 243 -5.10 19.40 -5.05
C LEU A 243 -4.12 19.49 -6.25
N PRO A 244 -4.25 20.48 -7.17
CA PRO A 244 -3.28 20.64 -8.26
C PRO A 244 -1.86 20.88 -7.77
N GLU A 245 -1.69 21.68 -6.71
CA GLU A 245 -0.39 21.99 -6.13
C GLU A 245 0.24 20.76 -5.45
N VAL A 246 -0.56 19.91 -4.80
CA VAL A 246 -0.09 18.61 -4.29
C VAL A 246 0.37 17.73 -5.44
N TRP A 247 -0.38 17.67 -6.55
CA TRP A 247 0.01 16.89 -7.72
C TRP A 247 1.32 17.38 -8.34
N GLU A 248 1.46 18.69 -8.54
CA GLU A 248 2.69 19.32 -9.04
C GLU A 248 3.90 18.99 -8.16
N ALA A 249 3.74 19.03 -6.83
CA ALA A 249 4.80 18.66 -5.90
C ALA A 249 5.19 17.17 -6.04
N LEU A 250 4.22 16.27 -6.18
CA LEU A 250 4.50 14.84 -6.39
C LEU A 250 5.20 14.59 -7.73
N GLN A 251 4.79 15.27 -8.80
CA GLN A 251 5.44 15.18 -10.11
C GLN A 251 6.90 15.69 -10.03
N THR A 252 7.10 16.87 -9.45
CA THR A 252 8.43 17.47 -9.26
C THR A 252 9.37 16.52 -8.52
N LEU A 253 8.90 15.93 -7.41
CA LEU A 253 9.71 14.99 -6.64
C LEU A 253 9.98 13.69 -7.42
N SER A 254 8.97 13.15 -8.10
CA SER A 254 9.10 11.95 -8.93
C SER A 254 10.12 12.15 -10.06
N ASP A 255 10.05 13.28 -10.77
CA ASP A 255 10.91 13.56 -11.91
C ASP A 255 12.34 13.81 -11.46
N TRP A 256 12.54 14.59 -10.38
CA TRP A 256 13.86 14.75 -9.79
C TRP A 256 14.47 13.41 -9.35
N ARG A 257 13.69 12.53 -8.71
CA ARG A 257 14.16 11.19 -8.30
C ARG A 257 14.51 10.31 -9.49
N ARG A 258 13.84 10.45 -10.63
CA ARG A 258 14.21 9.76 -11.89
C ARG A 258 15.53 10.28 -12.43
N GLU A 259 15.65 11.60 -12.57
CA GLU A 259 16.85 12.26 -13.11
C GLU A 259 18.11 11.97 -12.28
N ASN A 260 17.96 11.81 -10.96
CA ASN A 260 19.07 11.55 -10.03
C ASN A 260 19.26 10.05 -9.71
N GLY A 261 18.55 9.15 -10.40
CA GLY A 261 18.70 7.69 -10.26
C GLY A 261 18.11 7.08 -8.98
N PHE A 262 17.44 7.86 -8.14
CA PHE A 262 16.77 7.36 -6.94
C PHE A 262 15.55 6.50 -7.27
N TRP A 263 14.85 6.78 -8.38
CA TRP A 263 13.67 6.02 -8.82
C TRP A 263 13.98 4.53 -8.99
N ASP A 264 14.94 4.22 -9.87
CA ASP A 264 15.32 2.83 -10.17
C ASP A 264 15.97 2.15 -8.97
N GLN A 265 16.81 2.88 -8.22
CA GLN A 265 17.43 2.35 -7.00
C GLN A 265 16.38 1.97 -5.95
N THR A 266 15.36 2.81 -5.75
CA THR A 266 14.29 2.58 -4.78
C THR A 266 13.49 1.34 -5.18
N ARG A 267 13.04 1.26 -6.44
CA ARG A 267 12.29 0.10 -6.92
C ARG A 267 13.11 -1.19 -6.89
N ALA A 268 14.41 -1.14 -7.17
CA ALA A 268 15.31 -2.29 -7.05
C ALA A 268 15.48 -2.75 -5.60
N GLN A 269 15.59 -1.82 -4.65
CA GLN A 269 15.65 -2.14 -3.22
C GLN A 269 14.34 -2.75 -2.72
N GLN A 270 13.20 -2.19 -3.13
CA GLN A 270 11.88 -2.75 -2.85
C GLN A 270 11.76 -4.18 -3.42
N ALA A 271 12.20 -4.41 -4.67
CA ALA A 271 12.17 -5.74 -5.27
C ALA A 271 13.01 -6.76 -4.47
N ARG A 272 14.20 -6.37 -3.99
CA ARG A 272 15.03 -7.22 -3.11
C ARG A 272 14.34 -7.50 -1.78
N TYR A 273 13.83 -6.47 -1.13
CA TYR A 273 13.08 -6.61 0.12
C TYR A 273 11.92 -7.60 -0.04
N TRP A 274 11.13 -7.46 -1.11
CA TRP A 274 9.99 -8.33 -1.35
C TRP A 274 10.36 -9.75 -1.77
N PHE A 275 11.51 -9.94 -2.41
CA PHE A 275 12.05 -11.27 -2.65
C PHE A 275 12.37 -11.96 -1.32
N GLU A 276 13.06 -11.28 -0.40
CA GLU A 276 13.40 -11.83 0.93
C GLU A 276 12.14 -12.15 1.75
N GLU A 277 11.14 -11.24 1.77
CA GLU A 277 9.85 -11.50 2.41
C GLU A 277 9.09 -12.67 1.76
N GLY A 278 9.23 -12.84 0.44
CA GLY A 278 8.72 -13.99 -0.30
C GLY A 278 9.35 -15.30 0.17
N VAL A 279 10.68 -15.35 0.29
CA VAL A 279 11.41 -16.52 0.81
C VAL A 279 10.96 -16.86 2.22
N LYS A 280 10.87 -15.88 3.12
CA LYS A 280 10.37 -16.09 4.49
C LYS A 280 8.96 -16.66 4.49
N SER A 281 8.08 -16.13 3.64
CA SER A 281 6.70 -16.60 3.52
C SER A 281 6.62 -18.05 3.02
N VAL A 282 7.46 -18.44 2.06
CA VAL A 282 7.53 -19.82 1.57
C VAL A 282 8.03 -20.78 2.66
N LEU A 283 9.03 -20.37 3.46
CA LEU A 283 9.52 -21.16 4.58
C LEU A 283 8.44 -21.31 5.67
N LEU A 284 7.78 -20.23 6.06
CA LEU A 284 6.70 -20.28 7.05
C LEU A 284 5.51 -21.12 6.59
N ALA A 285 5.21 -21.15 5.28
CA ALA A 285 4.14 -21.99 4.75
C ALA A 285 4.36 -23.50 4.95
N GLN A 286 5.61 -23.95 5.17
CA GLN A 286 5.92 -25.35 5.48
C GLN A 286 5.37 -25.77 6.85
N LEU A 287 5.18 -24.80 7.76
CA LEU A 287 4.58 -25.02 9.08
C LEU A 287 3.10 -25.40 9.03
N GLU A 288 2.43 -25.09 7.91
CA GLU A 288 0.99 -25.29 7.75
C GLU A 288 0.62 -26.71 7.26
N THR A 289 1.62 -27.56 6.98
CA THR A 289 1.36 -28.95 6.60
C THR A 289 0.80 -29.74 7.78
N PRO A 290 -0.07 -30.76 7.56
CA PRO A 290 -0.64 -31.55 8.66
C PRO A 290 0.42 -32.16 9.58
N ALA A 291 1.51 -32.69 8.99
CA ALA A 291 2.63 -33.28 9.74
C ALA A 291 3.38 -32.23 10.57
N ALA A 292 3.70 -31.06 9.98
CA ALA A 292 4.38 -29.99 10.72
C ALA A 292 3.52 -29.44 11.85
N ARG A 293 2.21 -29.24 11.63
CA ARG A 293 1.28 -28.79 12.68
C ARG A 293 1.19 -29.79 13.83
N GLN A 294 1.14 -31.08 13.53
CA GLN A 294 1.12 -32.13 14.56
C GLN A 294 2.41 -32.15 15.38
N ALA A 295 3.57 -32.10 14.72
CA ALA A 295 4.87 -32.05 15.39
C ALA A 295 5.05 -30.78 16.23
N LEU A 296 4.60 -29.63 15.72
CA LEU A 296 4.66 -28.35 16.43
C LEU A 296 3.76 -28.37 17.68
N ALA A 297 2.56 -28.93 17.58
CA ALA A 297 1.65 -29.09 18.72
C ALA A 297 2.27 -29.97 19.81
N ALA A 298 2.80 -31.14 19.45
CA ALA A 298 3.43 -32.05 20.41
C ALA A 298 4.63 -31.42 21.14
N LEU A 299 5.49 -30.68 20.43
CA LEU A 299 6.60 -29.96 21.05
C LEU A 299 6.13 -28.77 21.89
N SER A 300 5.07 -28.07 21.48
CA SER A 300 4.50 -26.98 22.27
C SER A 300 3.95 -27.50 23.60
N ASP A 301 3.30 -28.65 23.59
CA ASP A 301 2.80 -29.30 24.82
C ASP A 301 3.95 -29.70 25.75
N ALA A 302 5.02 -30.29 25.21
CA ALA A 302 6.22 -30.65 25.99
C ALA A 302 6.94 -29.42 26.59
N VAL A 303 7.01 -28.32 25.85
CA VAL A 303 7.55 -27.04 26.35
C VAL A 303 6.65 -26.48 27.45
N ALA A 304 5.32 -26.50 27.25
CA ALA A 304 4.37 -26.01 28.23
C ALA A 304 4.40 -26.83 29.54
N ALA A 305 4.68 -28.13 29.44
CA ALA A 305 4.88 -29.02 30.60
C ALA A 305 6.26 -28.88 31.26
N GLY A 306 7.19 -28.12 30.67
CA GLY A 306 8.56 -27.95 31.17
C GLY A 306 9.49 -29.14 30.89
N GLU A 307 9.09 -30.06 30.01
CA GLU A 307 9.85 -31.26 29.63
C GLU A 307 10.95 -30.94 28.59
N GLN A 308 10.80 -29.82 27.88
CA GLN A 308 11.73 -29.33 26.86
C GLN A 308 11.98 -27.83 27.07
N GLU A 309 13.23 -27.39 26.85
CA GLU A 309 13.56 -25.97 26.82
C GLU A 309 13.10 -25.36 25.47
N PRO A 310 12.43 -24.18 25.45
CA PRO A 310 11.84 -23.60 24.24
C PRO A 310 12.79 -23.45 23.04
N ALA A 311 14.02 -22.96 23.25
CA ALA A 311 14.96 -22.74 22.16
C ALA A 311 15.48 -24.05 21.57
N ALA A 312 15.78 -25.04 22.42
CA ALA A 312 16.17 -26.38 22.00
C ALA A 312 15.06 -27.09 21.20
N ALA A 313 13.81 -27.02 21.67
CA ALA A 313 12.66 -27.58 20.97
C ALA A 313 12.46 -26.93 19.58
N ALA A 314 12.63 -25.62 19.48
CA ALA A 314 12.54 -24.91 18.20
C ALA A 314 13.64 -25.34 17.21
N VAL A 315 14.88 -25.51 17.67
CA VAL A 315 15.99 -25.99 16.81
C VAL A 315 15.74 -27.42 16.33
N ALA A 316 15.28 -28.30 17.22
CA ALA A 316 14.94 -29.69 16.87
C ALA A 316 13.83 -29.74 15.81
N PHE A 317 12.75 -28.98 16.02
CA PHE A 317 11.64 -28.89 15.08
C PHE A 317 12.09 -28.45 13.68
N VAL A 318 12.89 -27.38 13.57
CA VAL A 318 13.36 -26.87 12.27
C VAL A 318 14.29 -27.86 11.56
N ARG A 319 15.13 -28.59 12.30
CA ARG A 319 15.99 -29.63 11.74
C ARG A 319 15.15 -30.73 11.11
N ASP A 320 14.12 -31.19 11.82
CA ASP A 320 13.30 -32.33 11.42
C ASP A 320 12.30 -31.96 10.31
N LEU A 321 11.92 -30.67 10.19
CA LEU A 321 11.14 -30.14 9.07
C LEU A 321 11.85 -30.24 7.70
N ARG A 322 13.19 -30.33 7.71
CA ARG A 322 14.03 -30.35 6.49
C ARG A 322 14.41 -31.76 6.02
N ALA A 323 14.11 -32.78 6.83
CA ALA A 323 14.40 -34.18 6.56
C ALA A 323 13.28 -34.83 5.74
#